data_AF-A0A427KW07-F1
#
_entry.id   AF-A0A427KW07-F1
#
_cell.length_a   1.000
_cell.length_b   1.000
_cell.length_c   1.000
_cell.angle_alpha   90.00
_cell.angle_beta   90.00
_cell.angle_gamma   90.00
#
_symmetry.space_group_name_H-M   'P 1'
#
loop_
_entity.id
_entity.type
_entity.pdbx_description
1 polymer ?
#
loop_
_entity_poly.entity_id
_entity_poly.type
_entity_poly.pdbx_seq_one_letter_code
_entity_poly.pdbx_strand_id
1 'polypeptide(L)' 'DRIVAVEAVNAPADFMGGRLLIGKAARVSAERLADSATSMKAVALS' A
#
# COMPACT_ATOMS: atom_id res chain seq x y z
N ASP A 1 5.44 -9.93 -0.90
CA ASP A 1 6.52 -9.04 -1.40
C ASP A 1 6.65 -7.83 -0.49
N ARG A 2 7.48 -6.83 -0.81
CA ARG A 2 7.54 -5.53 -0.12
C ARG A 2 7.34 -4.38 -1.11
N ILE A 3 6.68 -3.31 -0.66
CA ILE A 3 6.57 -2.07 -1.43
C ILE A 3 7.85 -1.25 -1.22
N VAL A 4 8.41 -0.71 -2.30
CA VAL A 4 9.62 0.15 -2.27
C VAL A 4 9.36 1.58 -2.74
N ALA A 5 8.24 1.81 -3.42
CA ALA A 5 7.83 3.12 -3.93
C ALA A 5 6.30 3.25 -3.92
N VAL A 6 5.80 4.48 -3.85
CA VAL A 6 4.37 4.79 -3.97
C VAL A 6 4.19 6.02 -4.85
N GLU A 7 3.24 5.94 -5.77
CA GLU A 7 2.70 7.06 -6.52
C GLU A 7 1.20 7.11 -6.28
N ALA A 8 0.64 8.31 -6.12
CA ALA A 8 -0.78 8.50 -5.87
C ALA A 8 -1.23 9.84 -6.44
N VAL A 9 -2.11 9.82 -7.45
CA VAL A 9 -2.63 11.01 -8.12
C VAL A 9 -3.94 11.43 -7.47
N ASN A 10 -3.97 12.62 -6.87
CA ASN A 10 -5.13 13.14 -6.14
C ASN A 10 -5.64 12.20 -5.01
N ALA A 11 -4.80 11.31 -4.50
CA ALA A 11 -5.16 10.27 -3.54
C ALA A 11 -4.26 10.32 -2.28
N PRO A 12 -4.44 11.31 -1.39
CA PRO A 12 -3.56 11.52 -0.24
C PRO A 12 -3.58 10.36 0.76
N ALA A 13 -4.72 9.66 0.92
CA ALA A 13 -4.84 8.51 1.80
C ALA A 13 -3.97 7.33 1.33
N ASP A 14 -3.95 7.08 0.02
CA ASP A 14 -3.16 5.99 -0.57
C ASP A 14 -1.67 6.29 -0.51
N PHE A 15 -1.27 7.54 -0.79
CA PHE A 15 0.11 7.99 -0.60
C PHE A 15 0.59 7.74 0.84
N MET A 16 -0.21 8.15 1.82
CA MET A 16 0.14 7.99 3.23
C MET A 16 0.22 6.52 3.64
N GLY A 17 -0.71 5.68 3.15
CA GLY A 17 -0.68 4.23 3.37
C GLY A 17 0.56 3.58 2.77
N GLY A 18 0.86 3.85 1.49
CA GLY A 18 2.04 3.32 0.82
C GLY A 18 3.35 3.79 1.45
N ARG A 19 3.47 5.08 1.78
CA ARG A 19 4.64 5.65 2.46
C ARG A 19 4.91 4.97 3.80
N LEU A 20 3.86 4.67 4.57
CA LEU A 20 3.99 3.96 5.84
C LEU A 20 4.46 2.51 5.64
N LEU A 21 3.93 1.79 4.64
CA LEU A 21 4.32 0.41 4.34
C LEU A 21 5.78 0.29 3.90
N ILE A 22 6.25 1.23 3.07
CA ILE A 22 7.66 1.33 2.67
C ILE A 22 8.54 1.52 3.91
N GLY A 23 8.21 2.50 4.76
CA GLY A 23 8.99 2.78 5.98
C GLY A 23 9.06 1.60 6.96
N LYS A 24 8.04 0.73 6.96
CA LYS A 24 8.01 -0.50 7.77
C LYS A 24 8.68 -1.70 7.11
N ALA A 25 9.02 -1.61 5.82
CA ALA A 25 9.38 -2.76 4.99
C ALA A 25 8.37 -3.93 5.16
N ALA A 26 7.09 -3.59 5.26
CA ALA A 26 6.02 -4.54 5.58
C ALA A 26 5.85 -5.56 4.44
N ARG A 27 5.55 -6.81 4.81
CA ARG A 27 5.14 -7.82 3.82
C ARG A 27 3.75 -7.48 3.32
N VAL A 28 3.55 -7.59 2.02
CA VAL A 28 2.26 -7.34 1.36
C VAL A 28 1.90 -8.49 0.42
N SER A 29 0.59 -8.72 0.26
CA SER A 29 0.02 -9.57 -0.79
C SER A 29 -0.04 -8.78 -2.09
N ALA A 30 0.47 -9.37 -3.18
CA ALA A 30 0.42 -8.75 -4.51
C ALA A 30 -1.03 -8.70 -5.04
N GLU A 31 -1.82 -9.71 -4.72
CA GLU A 31 -3.22 -9.83 -5.14
C GLU A 31 -4.06 -8.71 -4.51
N ARG A 32 -3.90 -8.48 -3.20
CA ARG A 32 -4.59 -7.38 -2.49
C ARG A 32 -4.12 -6.01 -2.96
N LEU A 33 -2.83 -5.86 -3.28
CA LEU A 33 -2.29 -4.60 -3.76
C LEU A 33 -2.80 -4.23 -5.17
N ALA A 34 -3.08 -5.24 -6.00
CA ALA A 34 -3.61 -5.03 -7.35
C ALA A 34 -5.13 -4.74 -7.38
N ASP A 35 -5.85 -5.03 -6.30
CA ASP A 35 -7.28 -4.78 -6.19
C ASP A 35 -7.58 -3.33 -5.78
N SER A 36 -8.10 -2.53 -6.71
CA SER A 36 -8.47 -1.13 -6.45
C SER A 36 -9.62 -0.94 -5.47
N ALA A 37 -10.41 -1.98 -5.20
CA ALA A 37 -11.43 -1.94 -4.14
C ALA A 37 -10.82 -2.14 -2.74
N THR A 38 -9.59 -2.64 -2.66
CA THR A 38 -8.88 -2.86 -1.40
C THR A 38 -8.19 -1.58 -0.95
N SER A 39 -8.57 -1.07 0.23
CA SER A 39 -7.88 0.09 0.82
C SER A 39 -6.44 -0.26 1.24
N MET A 40 -5.54 0.72 1.23
CA MET A 40 -4.15 0.55 1.69
C MET A 40 -4.04 0.10 3.16
N LYS A 41 -5.02 0.41 4.00
CA LYS A 41 -5.10 -0.11 5.38
C LYS A 41 -5.33 -1.63 5.40
N ALA A 42 -6.16 -2.14 4.49
CA ALA A 42 -6.41 -3.58 4.37
C ALA A 42 -5.20 -4.32 3.77
N VAL A 43 -4.48 -3.70 2.83
CA VAL A 43 -3.18 -4.22 2.34
C VAL A 43 -2.18 -4.40 3.48
N ALA A 44 -2.18 -3.47 4.45
CA ALA A 44 -1.27 -3.50 5.61
C ALA A 44 -1.53 -4.61 6.64
N LEU A 45 -2.67 -5.31 6.57
CA LEU A 45 -3.06 -6.38 7.50
C LEU A 45 -2.74 -7.78 6.95
N SER A 46 -1.87 -7.86 5.93
CA SER A 46 -1.52 -9.09 5.21
C SER A 46 -0.25 -9.76 5.73
#